data_AF-A0A2A5DGF9-F1
#
_entry.id   AF-A0A2A5DGF9-F1
#
_cell.length_a   1.000
_cell.length_b   1.000
_cell.length_c   1.000
_cell.angle_alpha   90.00
_cell.angle_beta   90.00
_cell.angle_gamma   90.00
#
_symmetry.space_group_name_H-M   'P 1'
#
loop_
_entity.id
_entity.type
_entity.pdbx_description
1 polymer ?
#
loop_
_entity_poly.entity_id
_entity_poly.type
_entity_poly.pdbx_seq_one_letter_code
_entity_poly.pdbx_strand_id
1 'polypeptide(L)'
;MNLLPQQRIGAKNKSKRGNAMLLVMMMSVFSMGIWAVTLRTTRDAVDTQEFHDKRTEFEQRIVLGLAMAGELLEEESPTTLPFVFLFAGKDAKGPFYTRVEIRRSGSNKFTATARVASSQEVRRLPRNPQHF
;
A
#
# COMPACT_ATOMS: atom_id res chain seq x y z
N MET A 1 -43.29 -47.40 65.18
CA MET A 1 -42.01 -47.64 64.50
C MET A 1 -42.06 -46.86 63.19
N ASN A 2 -41.67 -45.58 63.22
CA ASN A 2 -41.74 -44.68 62.07
C ASN A 2 -40.33 -44.41 61.55
N LEU A 3 -40.04 -44.84 60.33
CA LEU A 3 -38.80 -44.51 59.62
C LEU A 3 -39.04 -43.25 58.77
N LEU A 4 -38.31 -42.19 59.06
CA LEU A 4 -38.27 -40.95 58.27
C LEU A 4 -37.56 -41.20 56.93
N PRO A 5 -38.01 -40.59 55.82
CA PRO A 5 -37.33 -40.70 54.54
C PRO A 5 -36.07 -39.83 54.49
N GLN A 6 -34.95 -40.47 54.19
CA GLN A 6 -33.66 -39.84 53.87
C GLN A 6 -33.78 -38.89 52.66
N GLN A 7 -33.26 -37.68 52.86
CA GLN A 7 -33.13 -36.61 51.90
C GLN A 7 -32.46 -37.06 50.59
N ARG A 8 -33.19 -37.03 49.47
CA ARG A 8 -32.59 -36.90 48.14
C ARG A 8 -32.23 -35.44 47.88
N ILE A 9 -31.16 -34.94 48.48
CA ILE A 9 -30.56 -33.65 48.10
C ILE A 9 -29.16 -33.93 47.56
N GLY A 10 -29.08 -34.31 46.28
CA GLY A 10 -27.77 -34.61 45.68
C GLY A 10 -27.70 -34.57 44.15
N ALA A 11 -28.79 -34.26 43.45
CA ALA A 11 -28.82 -34.40 41.98
C ALA A 11 -29.39 -33.18 41.21
N LYS A 12 -29.61 -32.02 41.86
CA LYS A 12 -30.20 -30.84 41.17
C LYS A 12 -29.20 -29.77 40.69
N ASN A 13 -27.91 -29.84 41.06
CA ASN A 13 -26.94 -28.78 40.73
C ASN A 13 -25.82 -29.19 39.74
N LYS A 14 -25.76 -30.45 39.29
CA LYS A 14 -24.71 -30.89 38.33
C LYS A 14 -24.98 -30.44 36.88
N SER A 15 -26.23 -30.26 36.47
CA SER A 15 -26.58 -29.85 35.08
C SER A 15 -26.31 -28.36 34.79
N LYS A 16 -26.48 -27.48 35.78
CA LYS A 16 -26.23 -26.02 35.61
C LYS A 16 -24.74 -25.69 35.41
N ARG A 17 -23.84 -26.42 36.08
CA ARG A 17 -22.38 -26.23 35.96
C ARG A 17 -21.85 -26.67 34.59
N GLY A 18 -22.37 -27.77 34.03
CA GLY A 18 -22.02 -28.23 32.68
C GLY A 18 -22.46 -27.25 31.60
N ASN A 19 -23.68 -26.69 31.72
CA ASN A 19 -24.19 -25.71 30.76
C ASN A 19 -23.42 -24.38 30.80
N ALA A 20 -23.02 -23.92 32.00
CA ALA A 20 -22.19 -22.72 32.15
C ALA A 20 -20.79 -22.91 31.55
N MET A 21 -20.15 -24.06 31.75
CA MET A 21 -18.86 -24.38 31.11
C MET A 21 -18.97 -24.36 29.58
N LEU A 22 -20.06 -24.92 29.04
CA LEU A 22 -20.28 -24.96 27.59
C LEU A 22 -20.51 -23.56 27.01
N LEU A 23 -21.21 -22.69 27.75
CA LEU A 23 -21.42 -21.29 27.38
C LEU A 23 -20.10 -20.48 27.39
N VAL A 24 -19.24 -20.71 28.39
CA VAL A 24 -17.91 -20.09 28.47
C VAL A 24 -17.01 -20.57 27.33
N MET A 25 -17.04 -21.87 27.00
CA MET A 25 -16.30 -22.42 25.86
C MET A 25 -16.78 -21.79 24.54
N MET A 26 -18.09 -21.71 24.33
CA MET A 26 -18.65 -21.05 23.14
C MET A 26 -18.22 -19.58 23.05
N MET A 27 -18.34 -18.82 24.14
CA MET A 27 -17.91 -17.42 24.20
C MET A 27 -16.41 -17.25 23.89
N SER A 28 -15.57 -18.18 24.35
CA SER A 28 -14.13 -18.16 24.08
C SER A 28 -13.81 -18.40 22.60
N VAL A 29 -14.50 -19.37 21.97
CA VAL A 29 -14.36 -19.64 20.53
C VAL A 29 -14.85 -18.45 19.70
N PHE A 30 -15.97 -17.84 20.06
CA PHE A 30 -16.47 -16.64 19.39
C PHE A 30 -15.50 -15.46 19.54
N SER A 31 -14.91 -15.26 20.72
CA SER A 31 -13.92 -14.22 20.94
C SER A 31 -12.67 -14.41 20.08
N MET A 32 -12.11 -15.64 20.03
CA MET A 32 -10.99 -15.95 19.13
C MET A 32 -11.35 -15.75 17.65
N GLY A 33 -12.56 -16.12 17.24
CA GLY A 33 -13.04 -15.90 15.87
C GLY A 33 -13.11 -14.41 15.51
N ILE A 34 -13.63 -13.57 16.40
CA ILE A 34 -13.69 -12.12 16.20
C ILE A 34 -12.27 -11.53 16.09
N TRP A 35 -11.37 -11.88 17.01
CA TRP A 35 -9.98 -11.42 16.97
C TRP A 35 -9.25 -11.86 15.70
N ALA A 36 -9.44 -13.10 15.24
CA ALA A 36 -8.84 -13.59 13.99
C ALA A 36 -9.37 -12.84 12.76
N VAL A 37 -10.67 -12.55 12.71
CA VAL A 37 -11.28 -11.75 11.64
C VAL A 37 -10.76 -10.32 11.68
N THR A 38 -10.76 -9.67 12.86
CA THR A 38 -10.25 -8.30 13.02
C THR A 38 -8.77 -8.20 12.66
N LEU A 39 -7.92 -9.13 13.12
CA LEU A 39 -6.50 -9.14 12.77
C LEU A 39 -6.29 -9.29 11.26
N ARG A 40 -7.07 -10.14 10.61
CA ARG A 40 -6.98 -10.34 9.15
C ARG A 40 -7.46 -9.11 8.38
N THR A 41 -8.60 -8.53 8.75
CA THR A 41 -9.13 -7.34 8.08
C THR A 41 -8.24 -6.12 8.30
N THR A 42 -7.68 -5.94 9.50
CA THR A 42 -6.72 -4.88 9.77
C THR A 42 -5.44 -5.09 8.98
N ARG A 43 -4.93 -6.33 8.88
CA ARG A 43 -3.73 -6.63 8.07
C ARG A 43 -3.98 -6.37 6.57
N ASP A 44 -5.08 -6.88 6.03
CA ASP A 44 -5.45 -6.67 4.62
C ASP A 44 -5.70 -5.18 4.32
N ALA A 45 -6.27 -4.43 5.27
CA ALA A 45 -6.47 -2.98 5.15
C ALA A 45 -5.15 -2.19 5.21
N VAL A 46 -4.19 -2.60 6.06
CA VAL A 46 -2.86 -1.99 6.12
C VAL A 46 -2.08 -2.28 4.83
N ASP A 47 -2.11 -3.52 4.34
CA ASP A 47 -1.41 -3.89 3.10
C ASP A 47 -2.00 -3.14 1.88
N THR A 48 -3.32 -2.95 1.82
CA THR A 48 -3.95 -2.17 0.75
C THR A 48 -3.65 -0.67 0.87
N GLN A 49 -3.71 -0.10 2.07
CA GLN A 49 -3.34 1.30 2.28
C GLN A 49 -1.87 1.55 1.93
N GLU A 50 -0.95 0.67 2.32
CA GLU A 50 0.47 0.79 1.99
C GLU A 50 0.69 0.70 0.46
N PHE A 51 -0.04 -0.18 -0.22
CA PHE A 51 -0.02 -0.24 -1.69
C PHE A 51 -0.53 1.07 -2.32
N HIS A 52 -1.64 1.62 -1.82
CA HIS A 52 -2.18 2.89 -2.29
C HIS A 52 -1.20 4.05 -2.06
N ASP A 53 -0.64 4.17 -0.87
CA ASP A 53 0.32 5.22 -0.52
C ASP A 53 1.57 5.15 -1.40
N LYS A 54 2.12 3.93 -1.60
CA LYS A 54 3.24 3.70 -2.52
C LYS A 54 2.87 4.08 -3.95
N ARG A 55 1.69 3.68 -4.42
CA ARG A 55 1.21 4.01 -5.76
C ARG A 55 1.10 5.52 -5.96
N THR A 56 0.48 6.23 -5.02
CA THR A 56 0.35 7.69 -5.06
C THR A 56 1.72 8.38 -5.07
N GLU A 57 2.67 7.91 -4.26
CA GLU A 57 4.04 8.42 -4.25
C GLU A 57 4.74 8.20 -5.60
N PHE A 58 4.59 7.01 -6.19
CA PHE A 58 5.12 6.71 -7.53
C PHE A 58 4.50 7.62 -8.60
N GLU A 59 3.17 7.80 -8.56
CA GLU A 59 2.45 8.66 -9.48
C GLU A 59 2.91 10.12 -9.36
N GLN A 60 3.06 10.66 -8.15
CA GLN A 60 3.57 12.01 -7.93
C GLN A 60 4.96 12.23 -8.54
N ARG A 61 5.89 11.29 -8.31
CA ARG A 61 7.26 11.36 -8.87
C ARG A 61 7.28 11.31 -10.40
N ILE A 62 6.38 10.54 -11.01
CA ILE A 62 6.24 10.42 -12.46
C ILE A 62 5.61 11.69 -13.04
N VAL A 63 4.55 12.21 -12.42
CA VAL A 63 3.85 13.44 -12.85
C VAL A 63 4.80 14.63 -12.85
N LEU A 64 5.64 14.80 -11.82
CA LEU A 64 6.65 15.85 -11.79
C LEU A 64 7.65 15.73 -12.94
N GLY A 65 8.11 14.51 -13.24
CA GLY A 65 8.99 14.27 -14.39
C GLY A 65 8.33 14.60 -15.73
N LEU A 66 7.03 14.31 -15.88
CA LEU A 66 6.26 14.66 -17.08
C LEU A 66 6.00 16.16 -17.19
N ALA A 67 5.73 16.85 -16.09
CA ALA A 67 5.56 18.30 -16.07
C ALA A 67 6.82 19.00 -16.58
N MET A 68 7.99 18.59 -16.09
CA MET A 68 9.27 19.10 -16.61
C MET A 68 9.49 18.79 -18.09
N ALA A 69 9.03 17.63 -18.56
CA ALA A 69 9.08 17.31 -19.99
C ALA A 69 8.21 18.26 -20.82
N GLY A 70 7.05 18.65 -20.28
CA GLY A 70 6.15 19.63 -20.86
C GLY A 70 6.77 21.02 -20.93
N GLU A 71 7.31 21.51 -19.81
CA GLU A 71 8.02 22.80 -19.75
C GLU A 71 9.18 22.86 -20.75
N LEU A 72 9.99 21.79 -20.80
CA LEU A 72 11.10 21.71 -21.75
C LEU A 72 10.60 21.75 -23.21
N LEU A 73 9.49 21.09 -23.52
CA LEU A 73 8.88 21.12 -24.85
C LEU A 73 8.24 22.47 -25.21
N GLU A 74 7.77 23.24 -24.21
CA GLU A 74 7.24 24.59 -24.39
C GLU A 74 8.36 25.61 -24.66
N GLU A 75 9.49 25.51 -23.94
CA GLU A 75 10.62 26.42 -24.09
C GLU A 75 11.47 26.13 -25.33
N GLU A 76 11.84 24.88 -25.56
CA GLU A 76 12.71 24.51 -26.67
C GLU A 76 12.39 23.11 -27.21
N SER A 77 12.12 23.01 -28.52
CA SER A 77 11.95 21.69 -29.15
C SER A 77 13.28 20.92 -29.12
N PRO A 78 13.34 19.71 -28.54
CA PRO A 78 14.57 18.94 -28.48
C PRO A 78 15.12 18.70 -29.88
N THR A 79 16.37 19.11 -30.12
CA THR A 79 17.04 18.99 -31.42
C THR A 79 17.43 17.55 -31.74
N THR A 80 17.60 16.71 -30.71
CA THR A 80 17.97 15.28 -30.85
C THR A 80 16.87 14.40 -30.26
N LEU A 81 16.34 13.46 -31.06
CA LEU A 81 15.27 12.54 -30.63
C LEU A 81 15.69 11.08 -30.89
N PRO A 82 15.41 10.13 -29.97
CA PRO A 82 14.74 10.32 -28.68
C PRO A 82 15.62 11.05 -27.66
N PHE A 83 15.04 12.01 -26.95
CA PHE A 83 15.73 12.74 -25.89
C PHE A 83 15.45 12.07 -24.55
N VAL A 84 16.48 11.67 -23.82
CA VAL A 84 16.35 10.97 -22.54
C VAL A 84 17.17 11.70 -21.49
N PHE A 85 16.54 12.06 -20.38
CA PHE A 85 17.20 12.73 -19.26
C PHE A 85 16.65 12.25 -17.92
N LEU A 86 17.36 12.63 -16.85
CA LEU A 86 16.94 12.41 -15.48
C LEU A 86 16.42 13.71 -14.88
N PHE A 87 15.20 13.66 -14.38
CA PHE A 87 14.72 14.62 -13.41
C PHE A 87 15.13 14.18 -12.01
N ALA A 88 15.71 15.10 -11.23
CA ALA A 88 16.05 14.87 -9.83
C ALA A 88 15.11 15.71 -8.96
N GLY A 89 14.35 15.03 -8.10
CA GLY A 89 13.44 15.68 -7.16
C GLY A 89 13.73 15.25 -5.73
N LYS A 90 12.98 15.80 -4.77
CA LYS A 90 13.05 15.44 -3.36
C LYS A 90 11.65 15.36 -2.77
N ASP A 91 11.39 14.32 -2.00
CA ASP A 91 10.16 14.16 -1.22
C ASP A 91 10.48 13.90 0.26
N ALA A 92 9.47 13.53 1.05
CA ALA A 92 9.61 13.24 2.47
C ALA A 92 10.53 12.05 2.77
N LYS A 93 10.72 11.12 1.83
CA LYS A 93 11.57 9.93 1.98
C LYS A 93 12.99 10.15 1.47
N GLY A 94 13.22 11.18 0.66
CA GLY A 94 14.55 11.59 0.24
C GLY A 94 14.62 12.05 -1.22
N PRO A 95 15.83 12.10 -1.80
CA PRO A 95 15.98 12.40 -3.22
C PRO A 95 15.45 11.24 -4.07
N PHE A 96 14.72 11.56 -5.13
CA PHE A 96 14.27 10.60 -6.13
C PHE A 96 14.72 11.03 -7.52
N TYR A 97 14.80 10.05 -8.42
CA TYR A 97 15.20 10.27 -9.80
C TYR A 97 14.15 9.66 -10.74
N THR A 98 13.65 10.47 -11.66
CA THR A 98 12.67 10.06 -12.67
C THR A 98 13.36 10.13 -14.03
N ARG A 99 13.38 9.00 -14.75
CA ARG A 99 13.80 8.97 -16.15
C ARG A 99 12.65 9.50 -16.99
N VAL A 100 12.94 10.50 -17.79
CA VAL A 100 12.03 11.09 -18.75
C VAL A 100 12.56 10.82 -20.15
N GLU A 101 11.69 10.37 -21.03
CA GLU A 101 11.99 10.10 -22.43
C GLU A 101 10.97 10.78 -23.32
N ILE A 102 11.47 11.65 -24.19
CA ILE A 102 10.70 12.42 -25.17
C ILE A 102 10.99 11.84 -26.56
N ARG A 103 9.92 11.51 -27.28
CA ARG A 103 9.96 10.99 -28.65
C ARG A 103 9.13 11.84 -29.58
N ARG A 104 9.49 11.87 -30.86
CA ARG A 104 8.58 12.38 -31.90
C ARG A 104 7.55 11.34 -32.26
N SER A 105 6.29 11.74 -32.30
CA SER A 105 5.17 10.91 -32.74
C SER A 105 4.48 11.58 -33.94
N GLY A 106 5.19 11.67 -35.06
CA GLY A 106 4.72 12.33 -36.29
C GLY A 106 5.43 13.66 -36.55
N SER A 107 4.86 14.50 -37.43
CA SER A 107 5.47 15.77 -37.85
C SER A 107 5.50 16.82 -36.73
N ASN A 108 4.37 16.98 -36.01
CA ASN A 108 4.17 18.06 -35.03
C ASN A 108 3.73 17.58 -33.64
N LYS A 109 3.93 16.30 -33.30
CA LYS A 109 3.53 15.77 -31.99
C LYS A 109 4.73 15.14 -31.30
N PHE A 110 4.83 15.41 -30.01
CA PHE A 110 5.79 14.77 -29.12
C PHE A 110 5.05 13.88 -28.13
N THR A 111 5.67 12.76 -27.77
CA THR A 111 5.22 11.90 -26.69
C THR A 111 6.29 11.89 -25.61
N ALA A 112 5.90 12.22 -24.38
CA ALA A 112 6.75 12.13 -23.21
C ALA A 112 6.33 10.93 -22.38
N THR A 113 7.29 10.15 -21.92
CA THR A 113 7.09 9.03 -21.00
C THR A 113 8.03 9.20 -19.82
N ALA A 114 7.55 8.91 -18.62
CA ALA A 114 8.35 9.00 -17.41
C ALA A 114 8.19 7.74 -16.56
N ARG A 115 9.28 7.35 -15.90
CA ARG A 115 9.30 6.27 -14.91
C ARG A 115 10.39 6.51 -13.89
N VAL A 116 10.28 5.86 -12.73
CA VAL A 116 11.36 5.87 -11.75
C VAL A 116 12.63 5.30 -12.39
N ALA A 117 13.73 6.04 -12.23
CA ALA A 117 15.03 5.67 -12.78
C ALA A 117 15.64 4.55 -11.94
N SER A 118 16.24 3.57 -12.61
CA SER A 118 17.06 2.56 -11.94
C SER A 118 18.39 3.15 -11.47
N SER A 119 19.03 2.52 -10.48
CA SER A 119 20.34 2.95 -9.98
C SER A 119 21.42 3.00 -11.07
N GLN A 120 21.31 2.15 -12.10
CA GLN A 120 22.23 2.16 -13.23
C GLN A 120 22.03 3.39 -14.13
N GLU A 121 20.78 3.77 -14.35
CA GLU A 121 20.41 4.93 -15.16
C GLU A 121 20.83 6.24 -14.49
N VAL A 122 20.66 6.34 -13.16
CA VAL A 122 21.10 7.51 -12.37
C VAL A 122 22.57 7.84 -12.57
N ARG A 123 23.41 6.83 -12.84
CA ARG A 123 24.85 7.02 -13.06
C ARG A 123 25.23 7.37 -14.50
N ARG A 124 24.34 7.12 -15.47
CA ARG A 124 24.67 7.13 -16.91
C ARG A 124 23.94 8.22 -17.68
N LEU A 125 22.70 8.51 -17.31
CA LEU A 125 21.88 9.45 -18.03
C LEU A 125 22.21 10.89 -17.62
N PRO A 126 22.17 11.84 -18.56
CA PRO A 126 22.34 13.24 -18.24
C PRO A 126 21.18 13.73 -17.35
N ARG A 127 21.47 14.68 -16.46
CA ARG A 127 20.42 15.40 -15.71
C ARG A 127 19.67 16.37 -16.63
N ASN A 128 18.46 16.74 -16.25
CA ASN A 128 17.67 17.75 -16.96
C ASN A 128 18.53 19.01 -17.19
N PRO A 129 18.72 19.46 -18.45
CA PRO A 129 19.53 20.63 -18.78
C PRO A 129 19.08 21.94 -18.11
N GLN A 130 17.81 22.08 -17.72
CA GLN A 130 17.29 23.31 -17.07
C GLN A 130 17.63 23.44 -15.58
N HIS A 131 18.14 22.40 -14.92
CA HIS A 131 18.44 22.39 -13.47
C HIS A 131 19.94 22.31 -13.15
N PHE A 132 20.79 22.90 -13.99
CA PHE A 132 22.22 23.07 -13.73
C PHE A 132 22.52 24.40 -13.04
#